data_AF-A0A3B8WPG4-F1
#
_entry.id   AF-A0A3B8WPG4-F1
#
_cell.length_a   1.000
_cell.length_b   1.000
_cell.length_c   1.000
_cell.angle_alpha   90.00
_cell.angle_beta   90.00
_cell.angle_gamma   90.00
#
_symmetry.space_group_name_H-M   'P 1'
#
loop_
_entity.id
_entity.type
_entity.pdbx_description
1 polymer ?
#
loop_
_entity_poly.entity_id
_entity_poly.type
_entity_poly.pdbx_seq_one_letter_code
_entity_poly.pdbx_strand_id
1 'polypeptide(L)'
;AVEKVLSLIPSGASVGFGGSMSCVDSGLLDRVRTGPYKVIDRETAGDSAERRALMKKCLTADVFLTSFNAVSKNGSVFNIDGNGNRVAAITFGPDSVIALVGVNKLCNDEESAKERVLKTAAVKNAIRFGKTAEEADSICNIYQKVVRGGNGRIKVVICGEELGY
;
A
#
# COMPACT_ATOMS: atom_id res chain seq x y z
N ALA A 1 4.22 15.70 1.05
CA ALA A 1 3.25 14.63 1.39
C ALA A 1 3.70 13.76 2.58
N VAL A 2 4.98 13.37 2.67
CA VAL A 2 5.53 12.56 3.78
C VAL A 2 5.25 13.15 5.16
N GLU A 3 5.52 14.43 5.38
CA GLU A 3 5.23 15.09 6.67
C GLU A 3 3.74 15.01 7.05
N LYS A 4 2.85 15.10 6.06
CA LYS A 4 1.42 14.93 6.31
C LYS A 4 1.11 13.51 6.77
N VAL A 5 1.70 12.49 6.15
CA VAL A 5 1.55 11.10 6.60
C VAL A 5 2.06 10.93 8.04
N LEU A 6 3.28 11.41 8.33
CA LEU A 6 3.88 11.30 9.67
C LEU A 6 3.04 11.98 10.75
N SER A 7 2.43 13.14 10.45
CA SER A 7 1.54 13.86 11.36
C SER A 7 0.26 13.09 11.74
N LEU A 8 -0.09 12.05 10.97
CA LEU A 8 -1.27 11.21 11.20
C LEU A 8 -0.92 9.94 12.00
N ILE A 9 0.36 9.70 12.29
CA ILE A 9 0.82 8.54 13.06
C ILE A 9 1.10 8.99 14.50
N PRO A 10 0.37 8.46 15.50
CA PRO A 10 0.66 8.77 16.90
C PRO A 10 2.09 8.36 17.29
N SER A 11 2.75 9.19 18.08
CA SER A 11 4.07 8.85 18.64
C SER A 11 3.98 7.58 19.48
N GLY A 12 4.96 6.68 19.36
CA GLY A 12 4.99 5.40 20.07
C GLY A 12 4.10 4.29 19.49
N ALA A 13 3.29 4.59 18.47
CA ALA A 13 2.42 3.63 17.81
C ALA A 13 3.23 2.52 17.13
N SER A 14 2.63 1.33 17.05
CA SER A 14 3.10 0.25 16.20
C SER A 14 2.71 0.50 14.75
N VAL A 15 3.70 0.41 13.86
CA VAL A 15 3.53 0.74 12.44
C VAL A 15 3.96 -0.45 11.60
N GLY A 16 2.99 -1.06 10.94
CA GLY A 16 3.21 -2.06 9.90
C GLY A 16 3.08 -1.44 8.52
N PHE A 17 3.67 -2.08 7.51
CA PHE A 17 3.49 -1.62 6.13
C PHE A 17 3.47 -2.75 5.10
N GLY A 18 2.78 -2.47 4.00
CA GLY A 18 2.73 -3.33 2.83
C GLY A 18 3.94 -3.15 1.91
N GLY A 19 4.02 -4.00 0.88
CA GLY A 19 4.93 -3.73 -0.25
C GLY A 19 4.41 -2.55 -1.05
N SER A 20 5.00 -1.37 -0.86
CA SER A 20 4.57 -0.13 -1.49
C SER A 20 5.77 0.65 -1.99
N MET A 21 5.99 0.64 -3.31
CA MET A 21 7.05 1.45 -3.92
C MET A 21 6.83 2.94 -3.66
N SER A 22 5.60 3.42 -3.62
CA SER A 22 5.35 4.83 -3.29
C SER A 22 5.81 5.22 -1.88
N CYS A 23 5.75 4.29 -0.91
CA CYS A 23 6.29 4.54 0.43
C CYS A 23 7.82 4.45 0.47
N VAL A 24 8.43 3.63 -0.40
CA VAL A 24 9.88 3.52 -0.57
C VAL A 24 10.43 4.76 -1.26
N ASP A 25 9.93 5.07 -2.46
CA ASP A 25 10.41 6.14 -3.34
C ASP A 25 10.30 7.52 -2.69
N SER A 26 9.31 7.72 -1.82
CA SER A 26 9.13 8.98 -1.08
C SER A 26 10.03 9.12 0.16
N GLY A 27 10.78 8.07 0.54
CA GLY A 27 11.55 8.04 1.79
C GLY A 27 10.70 7.93 3.06
N LEU A 28 9.39 7.67 2.94
CA LEU A 28 8.49 7.54 4.09
C LEU A 28 8.88 6.39 5.02
N LEU A 29 9.26 5.24 4.47
CA LEU A 29 9.62 4.08 5.29
C LEU A 29 10.87 4.33 6.13
N ASP A 30 11.86 5.04 5.59
CA ASP A 30 13.08 5.35 6.32
C ASP A 30 12.80 6.30 7.49
N ARG A 31 11.94 7.31 7.26
CA ARG A 31 11.49 8.22 8.32
C ARG A 31 10.72 7.51 9.43
N VAL A 32 9.96 6.48 9.09
CA VAL A 32 9.23 5.65 10.07
C VAL A 32 10.21 4.76 10.84
N ARG A 33 11.20 4.16 10.17
CA ARG A 33 12.24 3.32 10.81
C ARG A 33 13.09 4.09 11.81
N THR A 34 13.44 5.33 11.51
CA THR A 34 14.25 6.19 12.40
C THR A 34 13.39 7.03 13.35
N GLY A 35 12.06 6.94 13.25
CA GLY A 35 11.13 7.72 14.03
C GLY A 35 10.81 7.10 15.40
N PRO A 36 9.96 7.77 16.20
CA PRO A 36 9.55 7.29 17.51
C PRO A 36 8.44 6.22 17.41
N TYR A 37 8.61 5.18 16.60
CA TYR A 37 7.58 4.18 16.30
C TYR A 37 8.06 2.74 16.56
N LYS A 38 7.12 1.84 16.87
CA LYS A 38 7.40 0.40 17.00
C LYS A 38 7.17 -0.27 15.64
N VAL A 39 8.20 -0.29 14.81
CA VAL A 39 8.06 -0.73 13.42
C VAL A 39 7.98 -2.25 13.29
N ILE A 40 7.00 -2.73 12.53
CA ILE A 40 6.89 -4.13 12.11
C ILE A 40 7.38 -4.19 10.65
N ASP A 41 8.69 -4.37 10.49
CA ASP A 41 9.34 -4.34 9.19
C ASP A 41 9.53 -5.75 8.63
N ARG A 42 8.73 -6.11 7.62
CA ARG A 42 8.85 -7.41 6.93
C ARG A 42 10.16 -7.57 6.15
N GLU A 43 10.85 -6.48 5.83
CA GLU A 43 12.10 -6.48 5.05
C GLU A 43 13.33 -6.83 5.91
N THR A 44 13.19 -6.87 7.24
CA THR A 44 14.27 -7.32 8.15
C THR A 44 14.27 -8.83 8.40
N ALA A 45 13.33 -9.56 7.80
CA ALA A 45 13.23 -11.01 7.96
C ALA A 45 14.45 -11.74 7.38
N GLY A 46 14.98 -12.72 8.09
CA GLY A 46 16.05 -13.59 7.61
C GLY A 46 15.58 -14.63 6.60
N ASP A 47 14.31 -15.00 6.64
CA ASP A 47 13.73 -15.98 5.71
C ASP A 47 12.26 -15.68 5.32
N SER A 48 11.74 -16.51 4.42
CA SER A 48 10.36 -16.37 3.91
C SER A 48 9.27 -16.67 4.95
N ALA A 49 9.54 -17.54 5.93
CA ALA A 49 8.58 -17.89 6.98
C ALA A 49 8.46 -16.76 7.99
N GLU A 50 9.58 -16.20 8.43
CA GLU A 50 9.64 -15.01 9.28
C GLU A 50 9.01 -13.80 8.58
N ARG A 51 9.32 -13.60 7.29
CA ARG A 51 8.71 -12.53 6.49
C ARG A 51 7.19 -12.65 6.47
N ARG A 52 6.66 -13.87 6.29
CA ARG A 52 5.21 -14.12 6.32
C ARG A 52 4.63 -13.90 7.73
N ALA A 53 5.35 -14.27 8.78
CA ALA A 53 4.93 -14.01 10.16
C ALA A 53 4.84 -12.49 10.44
N LEU A 54 5.82 -11.70 9.99
CA LEU A 54 5.81 -10.24 10.12
C LEU A 54 4.67 -9.61 9.30
N MET A 55 4.42 -10.08 8.07
CA MET A 55 3.28 -9.62 7.28
C MET A 55 1.94 -9.88 7.99
N LYS A 56 1.78 -11.02 8.68
CA LYS A 56 0.59 -11.30 9.50
C LYS A 56 0.53 -10.42 10.74
N LYS A 57 1.68 -10.18 11.39
CA LYS A 57 1.78 -9.28 12.56
C LYS A 57 1.39 -7.84 12.22
N CYS A 58 1.64 -7.38 10.99
CA CYS A 58 1.16 -6.07 10.53
C CYS A 58 -0.37 -5.92 10.62
N LEU A 59 -1.14 -7.02 10.63
CA LEU A 59 -2.60 -6.96 10.77
C LEU A 59 -3.07 -6.50 12.15
N THR A 60 -2.19 -6.57 13.15
CA THR A 60 -2.46 -6.14 14.54
C THR A 60 -1.69 -4.87 14.92
N ALA A 61 -1.15 -4.15 13.95
CA ALA A 61 -0.51 -2.86 14.19
C ALA A 61 -1.56 -1.79 14.50
N ASP A 62 -1.14 -0.69 15.13
CA ASP A 62 -2.00 0.49 15.31
C ASP A 62 -2.22 1.22 13.97
N VAL A 63 -1.15 1.28 13.15
CA VAL A 63 -1.16 1.93 11.84
C VAL A 63 -0.60 1.02 10.76
N PHE A 64 -1.30 0.95 9.62
CA PHE A 64 -0.81 0.33 8.39
C PHE A 64 -0.48 1.37 7.32
N LEU A 65 0.76 1.38 6.83
CA LEU A 65 1.15 2.22 5.70
C LEU A 65 1.11 1.43 4.38
N THR A 66 0.54 2.05 3.35
CA THR A 66 0.44 1.46 2.01
C THR A 66 0.37 2.54 0.92
N SER A 67 0.19 2.10 -0.32
CA SER A 67 -0.35 2.89 -1.43
C SER A 67 -1.55 2.14 -2.01
N PHE A 68 -2.35 2.83 -2.81
CA PHE A 68 -3.29 2.20 -3.75
C PHE A 68 -2.68 2.10 -5.14
N ASN A 69 -3.19 1.18 -5.95
CA ASN A 69 -2.78 1.02 -7.35
C ASN A 69 -3.55 1.98 -8.28
N ALA A 70 -4.75 2.39 -7.89
CA ALA A 70 -5.49 3.46 -8.54
C ALA A 70 -6.47 4.12 -7.55
N VAL A 71 -6.79 5.38 -7.79
CA VAL A 71 -7.82 6.15 -7.09
C VAL A 71 -8.66 6.85 -8.14
N SER A 72 -9.94 6.52 -8.23
CA SER A 72 -10.86 7.20 -9.15
C SER A 72 -11.30 8.54 -8.59
N LYS A 73 -11.72 9.44 -9.49
CA LYS A 73 -12.18 10.79 -9.15
C LYS A 73 -13.35 10.83 -8.15
N ASN A 74 -14.18 9.79 -8.12
CA ASN A 74 -15.28 9.63 -7.16
C ASN A 74 -14.84 9.13 -5.78
N GLY A 75 -13.53 8.90 -5.56
CA GLY A 75 -12.97 8.50 -4.28
C GLY A 75 -12.88 6.99 -4.03
N SER A 76 -13.29 6.14 -4.99
CA SER A 76 -13.04 4.70 -4.90
C SER A 76 -11.54 4.42 -5.05
N VAL A 77 -11.02 3.54 -4.22
CA VAL A 77 -9.61 3.12 -4.27
C VAL A 77 -9.51 1.65 -4.66
N PHE A 78 -8.48 1.34 -5.43
CA PHE A 78 -8.27 0.04 -6.05
C PHE A 78 -6.90 -0.50 -5.71
N ASN A 79 -6.86 -1.78 -5.38
CA ASN A 79 -5.63 -2.49 -5.05
C ASN A 79 -5.63 -3.87 -5.70
N ILE A 80 -4.45 -4.30 -6.14
CA ILE A 80 -4.19 -5.67 -6.58
C ILE A 80 -3.00 -6.22 -5.81
N ASP A 81 -3.12 -7.46 -5.34
CA ASP A 81 -2.14 -8.10 -4.50
C ASP A 81 -1.97 -9.57 -4.85
N GLY A 82 -0.79 -10.12 -4.57
CA GLY A 82 -0.50 -11.54 -4.76
C GLY A 82 -0.65 -12.33 -3.47
N ASN A 83 0.04 -11.86 -2.42
CA ASN A 83 0.00 -12.49 -1.10
C ASN A 83 -1.28 -12.18 -0.31
N GLY A 84 -2.03 -11.17 -0.74
CA GLY A 84 -3.24 -10.70 -0.06
C GLY A 84 -3.00 -9.96 1.26
N ASN A 85 -1.74 -9.77 1.68
CA ASN A 85 -1.43 -9.16 2.98
C ASN A 85 -1.82 -7.67 3.02
N ARG A 86 -1.72 -6.93 1.91
CA ARG A 86 -2.20 -5.54 1.84
C ARG A 86 -3.73 -5.51 1.84
N VAL A 87 -4.35 -6.38 1.04
CA VAL A 87 -5.81 -6.48 0.98
C VAL A 87 -6.40 -6.81 2.35
N ALA A 88 -5.80 -7.76 3.08
CA ALA A 88 -6.21 -8.11 4.44
C ALA A 88 -6.07 -6.91 5.41
N ALA A 89 -4.93 -6.21 5.39
CA ALA A 89 -4.70 -5.05 6.25
C ALA A 89 -5.70 -3.91 5.95
N ILE A 90 -5.95 -3.63 4.68
CA ILE A 90 -6.88 -2.58 4.22
C ILE A 90 -8.33 -2.96 4.55
N THR A 91 -8.71 -4.23 4.37
CA THR A 91 -10.09 -4.71 4.58
C THR A 91 -10.43 -4.80 6.06
N PHE A 92 -9.56 -5.42 6.85
CA PHE A 92 -9.90 -5.85 8.22
C PHE A 92 -8.87 -5.50 9.28
N GLY A 93 -7.59 -5.34 8.93
CA GLY A 93 -6.49 -5.19 9.89
C GLY A 93 -6.48 -3.85 10.67
N PRO A 94 -5.37 -3.10 10.72
CA PRO A 94 -5.21 -1.96 11.63
C PRO A 94 -6.30 -0.89 11.58
N ASP A 95 -6.70 -0.37 12.74
CA ASP A 95 -7.73 0.68 12.89
C ASP A 95 -7.37 2.03 12.24
N SER A 96 -6.12 2.20 11.81
CA SER A 96 -5.69 3.31 10.97
C SER A 96 -4.91 2.79 9.77
N VAL A 97 -5.43 3.03 8.57
CA VAL A 97 -4.74 2.73 7.30
C VAL A 97 -4.42 4.05 6.62
N ILE A 98 -3.14 4.31 6.35
CA ILE A 98 -2.70 5.55 5.70
C ILE A 98 -2.04 5.19 4.38
N ALA A 99 -2.63 5.67 3.29
CA ALA A 99 -2.13 5.47 1.95
C ALA A 99 -1.43 6.73 1.45
N LEU A 100 -0.17 6.61 1.02
CA LEU A 100 0.54 7.64 0.27
C LEU A 100 0.46 7.32 -1.22
N VAL A 101 -0.17 8.20 -2.00
CA VAL A 101 -0.51 7.96 -3.41
C VAL A 101 0.05 9.08 -4.27
N GLY A 102 0.83 8.75 -5.30
CA GLY A 102 1.31 9.73 -6.29
C GLY A 102 0.22 10.14 -7.29
N VAL A 103 0.36 11.32 -7.92
CA VAL A 103 -0.60 11.81 -8.93
C VAL A 103 -0.78 10.86 -10.11
N ASN A 104 0.25 10.08 -10.45
CA ASN A 104 0.24 9.07 -11.51
C ASN A 104 -0.75 7.90 -11.26
N LYS A 105 -1.45 7.88 -10.11
CA LYS A 105 -2.44 6.86 -9.76
C LYS A 105 -3.87 7.39 -9.71
N LEU A 106 -4.07 8.67 -10.01
CA LEU A 106 -5.39 9.27 -10.10
C LEU A 106 -6.02 8.95 -11.46
N CYS A 107 -7.28 8.53 -11.44
CA CYS A 107 -8.03 8.11 -12.62
C CYS A 107 -9.35 8.88 -12.73
N ASN A 108 -9.83 9.08 -13.96
CA ASN A 108 -11.04 9.88 -14.20
C ASN A 108 -12.31 9.19 -13.67
N ASP A 109 -12.33 7.87 -13.72
CA ASP A 109 -13.48 7.04 -13.34
C ASP A 109 -13.01 5.66 -12.85
N GLU A 110 -13.97 4.81 -12.48
CA GLU A 110 -13.68 3.48 -11.94
C GLU A 110 -13.19 2.49 -13.01
N GLU A 111 -13.62 2.65 -14.26
CA GLU A 111 -13.20 1.79 -15.36
C GLU A 111 -11.72 2.03 -15.71
N SER A 112 -11.33 3.30 -15.86
CA SER A 112 -9.92 3.69 -16.05
C SER A 112 -9.06 3.32 -14.84
N ALA A 113 -9.60 3.38 -13.61
CA ALA A 113 -8.90 2.91 -12.42
C ALA A 113 -8.65 1.40 -12.46
N LYS A 114 -9.68 0.60 -12.79
CA LYS A 114 -9.56 -0.84 -12.95
C LYS A 114 -8.59 -1.21 -14.06
N GLU A 115 -8.67 -0.55 -15.21
CA GLU A 115 -7.74 -0.76 -16.32
C GLU A 115 -6.30 -0.48 -15.90
N ARG A 116 -6.05 0.64 -15.21
CA ARG A 116 -4.73 0.98 -14.69
C ARG A 116 -4.20 -0.09 -13.75
N VAL A 117 -5.04 -0.60 -12.83
CA VAL A 117 -4.63 -1.65 -11.90
C VAL A 117 -4.16 -2.90 -12.63
N LEU A 118 -4.90 -3.34 -13.65
CA LEU A 118 -4.61 -4.57 -14.40
C LEU A 118 -3.45 -4.38 -15.40
N LYS A 119 -3.50 -3.34 -16.22
CA LYS A 119 -2.57 -3.16 -17.35
C LYS A 119 -1.30 -2.40 -17.01
N THR A 120 -1.30 -1.60 -15.93
CA THR A 120 -0.13 -0.84 -15.52
C THR A 120 0.46 -1.38 -14.23
N ALA A 121 -0.33 -1.42 -13.15
CA ALA A 121 0.21 -1.71 -11.84
C ALA A 121 0.65 -3.18 -11.70
N ALA A 122 -0.19 -4.14 -12.14
CA ALA A 122 0.14 -5.56 -12.10
C ALA A 122 1.36 -5.88 -12.97
N VAL A 123 1.39 -5.35 -14.20
CA VAL A 123 2.52 -5.54 -15.15
C VAL A 123 3.83 -4.99 -14.59
N LYS A 124 3.85 -3.75 -14.10
CA LYS A 124 5.06 -3.17 -13.50
C LYS A 124 5.50 -3.91 -12.24
N ASN A 125 4.56 -4.44 -11.46
CA ASN A 125 4.88 -5.28 -10.30
C ASN A 125 5.48 -6.63 -10.72
N ALA A 126 5.02 -7.22 -11.82
CA ALA A 126 5.57 -8.46 -12.38
C ALA A 126 7.02 -8.28 -12.81
N ILE A 127 7.28 -7.23 -13.58
CA ILE A 127 8.63 -6.86 -14.02
C ILE A 127 9.54 -6.64 -12.81
N ARG A 128 9.06 -5.97 -11.75
CA ARG A 128 9.83 -5.80 -10.50
C ARG A 128 10.23 -7.12 -9.84
N PHE A 129 9.43 -8.18 -10.01
CA PHE A 129 9.72 -9.52 -9.52
C PHE A 129 10.45 -10.41 -10.54
N GLY A 130 10.96 -9.84 -11.63
CA GLY A 130 11.70 -10.58 -12.66
C GLY A 130 10.81 -11.43 -13.57
N LYS A 131 9.52 -11.08 -13.67
CA LYS A 131 8.52 -11.78 -14.50
C LYS A 131 8.13 -10.98 -15.74
N THR A 132 7.51 -11.65 -16.71
CA THR A 132 6.99 -10.98 -17.91
C THR A 132 5.63 -10.31 -17.67
N ALA A 133 5.17 -9.51 -18.63
CA ALA A 133 3.87 -8.85 -18.55
C ALA A 133 2.72 -9.87 -18.59
N GLU A 134 2.88 -10.96 -19.33
CA GLU A 134 1.91 -12.05 -19.48
C GLU A 134 1.74 -12.83 -18.16
N GLU A 135 2.78 -12.85 -17.32
CA GLU A 135 2.74 -13.49 -16.01
C GLU A 135 2.07 -12.62 -14.93
N ALA A 136 1.68 -11.38 -15.22
CA ALA A 136 1.13 -10.45 -14.23
C ALA A 136 -0.13 -11.00 -13.53
N ASP A 137 -1.01 -11.68 -14.28
CA ASP A 137 -2.23 -12.27 -13.74
C ASP A 137 -1.95 -13.39 -12.74
N SER A 138 -0.81 -14.10 -12.89
CA SER A 138 -0.42 -15.19 -11.98
C SER A 138 0.07 -14.71 -10.61
N ILE A 139 0.55 -13.46 -10.52
CA ILE A 139 1.15 -12.92 -9.29
C ILE A 139 0.33 -11.83 -8.62
N CYS A 140 -0.60 -11.21 -9.33
CA CYS A 140 -1.46 -10.13 -8.85
C CYS A 140 -2.90 -10.57 -9.05
N ASN A 141 -3.34 -11.54 -8.25
CA ASN A 141 -4.59 -12.27 -8.45
C ASN A 141 -5.70 -11.92 -7.45
N ILE A 142 -5.41 -11.11 -6.44
CA ILE A 142 -6.38 -10.65 -5.45
C ILE A 142 -6.70 -9.19 -5.72
N TYR A 143 -7.91 -8.94 -6.22
CA TYR A 143 -8.41 -7.61 -6.52
C TYR A 143 -9.31 -7.08 -5.38
N GLN A 144 -9.12 -5.83 -5.01
CA GLN A 144 -9.93 -5.13 -4.01
C GLN A 144 -10.35 -3.76 -4.53
N LYS A 145 -11.64 -3.47 -4.41
CA LYS A 145 -12.22 -2.14 -4.54
C LYS A 145 -12.78 -1.71 -3.18
N VAL A 146 -12.42 -0.51 -2.72
CA VAL A 146 -13.04 0.13 -1.56
C VAL A 146 -13.81 1.35 -2.04
N VAL A 147 -15.14 1.31 -1.91
CA VAL A 147 -16.06 2.31 -2.49
C VAL A 147 -16.11 3.59 -1.65
N ARG A 148 -15.90 3.50 -0.33
CA ARG A 148 -15.84 4.64 0.61
C ARG A 148 -14.92 4.28 1.78
N GLY A 149 -13.99 5.17 2.13
CA GLY A 149 -13.03 4.95 3.21
C GLY A 149 -13.73 4.84 4.57
N GLY A 150 -13.84 3.62 5.11
CA GLY A 150 -14.66 3.25 6.26
C GLY A 150 -14.55 4.19 7.46
N ASN A 151 -15.42 5.21 7.50
CA ASN A 151 -15.59 6.15 8.61
C ASN A 151 -14.29 6.77 9.15
N GLY A 152 -13.34 7.13 8.27
CA GLY A 152 -12.07 7.78 8.67
C GLY A 152 -10.93 6.82 9.04
N ARG A 153 -11.18 5.51 9.02
CA ARG A 153 -10.16 4.46 9.18
C ARG A 153 -9.08 4.56 8.10
N ILE A 154 -9.52 4.68 6.84
CA ILE A 154 -8.65 4.76 5.67
C ILE A 154 -8.44 6.23 5.29
N LYS A 155 -7.19 6.68 5.31
CA LYS A 155 -6.76 8.06 5.02
C LYS A 155 -5.88 8.04 3.77
N VAL A 156 -6.23 8.83 2.76
CA VAL A 156 -5.47 8.93 1.51
C VAL A 156 -4.75 10.27 1.46
N VAL A 157 -3.43 10.24 1.42
CA VAL A 157 -2.58 11.42 1.22
C VAL A 157 -2.06 11.40 -0.20
N ILE A 158 -2.47 12.39 -1.00
CA ILE A 158 -2.01 12.55 -2.38
C ILE A 158 -0.69 13.33 -2.38
N CYS A 159 0.32 12.80 -3.06
CA CYS A 159 1.55 13.50 -3.39
C CYS A 159 1.43 14.08 -4.80
N GLY A 160 1.82 15.34 -4.98
CA GLY A 160 1.85 16.02 -6.28
C GLY A 160 2.83 15.42 -7.29
N GLU A 161 3.72 14.55 -6.84
CA GLU A 161 4.75 13.87 -7.63
C GLU A 161 4.29 12.46 -8.02
N GLU A 162 4.90 11.92 -9.08
CA GLU A 162 4.73 10.51 -9.43
C GLU A 162 5.48 9.64 -8.40
N LEU A 163 4.80 8.65 -7.84
CA LEU A 163 5.38 7.75 -6.84
C LEU A 163 5.05 6.31 -7.16
N GLY A 164 6.07 5.45 -7.20
CA GLY A 164 5.92 4.06 -7.61
C GLY A 164 5.16 3.93 -8.92
N TYR A 165 4.30 2.91 -8.97
CA TYR A 165 3.51 2.59 -10.15
C TYR A 165 2.11 2.11 -9.80
#